data_AF-X0SHY4-F1
#
_entry.id   AF-X0SHY4-F1
#
_cell.length_a   1.000
_cell.length_b   1.000
_cell.length_c   1.000
_cell.angle_alpha   90.00
_cell.angle_beta   90.00
_cell.angle_gamma   90.00
#
_symmetry.space_group_name_H-M   'P 1'
#
loop_
_entity.id
_entity.type
_entity.pdbx_description
1 polymer ?
#
loop_
_entity_poly.entity_id
_entity_poly.type
_entity_poly.pdbx_seq_one_letter_code
_entity_poly.pdbx_strand_id
1 'polypeptide(L)' 'MSEGEATFKDQVTEAIAGIRPALQEHGGDVELVEAVEADGVVQVRLQGACKGCPGARMTLRANSA' A
#
# COMPACT_ATOMS: atom_id res chain seq x y z
N MET A 1 10.51 9.22 33.92
CA MET A 1 10.69 9.46 32.48
C MET A 1 10.13 8.22 31.83
N SER A 2 8.93 8.29 31.26
CA SER A 2 8.25 7.12 30.72
C SER A 2 8.40 7.16 29.20
N GLU A 3 9.24 6.27 28.69
CA GLU A 3 9.51 6.07 27.27
C GLU A 3 8.19 6.00 26.49
N GLY A 4 8.10 6.83 25.44
CA GLY A 4 6.97 6.87 24.52
C GLY A 4 6.81 5.51 23.84
N GLU A 5 5.69 4.86 24.14
CA GLU A 5 5.19 3.71 23.39
C GLU A 5 4.78 4.23 22.01
N ALA A 6 5.66 4.09 21.01
CA ALA A 6 5.26 4.27 19.63
C ALA A 6 4.18 3.23 19.34
N THR A 7 2.93 3.67 19.18
CA THR A 7 1.83 2.73 18.95
C THR A 7 2.09 1.96 17.66
N PHE A 8 1.65 0.69 17.55
CA PHE A 8 1.81 -0.10 16.32
C PHE A 8 1.34 0.63 15.05
N LYS A 9 0.36 1.54 15.17
CA LYS A 9 -0.02 2.48 14.12
C LYS A 9 1.12 3.37 13.63
N ASP A 10 1.97 3.90 14.50
CA ASP A 10 3.12 4.71 14.12
C ASP A 10 4.14 3.88 13.33
N GLN A 11 4.45 2.66 13.80
CA GLN A 11 5.37 1.75 13.10
C GLN A 11 4.85 1.39 11.70
N VAL A 12 3.55 1.08 11.60
CA VAL A 12 2.89 0.80 10.32
C VAL A 12 2.88 2.03 9.42
N THR A 13 2.67 3.23 9.98
CA THR A 13 2.65 4.49 9.22
C THR A 13 4.03 4.81 8.67
N GLU A 14 5.10 4.60 9.44
CA GLU A 14 6.48 4.80 8.98
C GLU A 14 6.84 3.82 7.86
N ALA A 15 6.49 2.54 8.01
CA ALA A 15 6.67 1.54 6.96
C ALA A 15 5.91 1.92 5.68
N ILE A 16 4.66 2.40 5.81
CA ILE A 16 3.85 2.89 4.70
C ILE A 16 4.50 4.11 4.04
N ALA A 17 5.04 5.05 4.82
CA ALA A 17 5.71 6.24 4.29
C ALA A 17 6.94 5.87 3.45
N GLY A 18 7.66 4.79 3.80
CA GLY A 18 8.79 4.28 3.01
C GLY A 18 8.40 3.70 1.65
N ILE A 19 7.24 3.04 1.55
CA ILE A 19 6.76 2.43 0.28
C ILE A 19 5.93 3.38 -0.59
N ARG A 20 5.39 4.46 -0.02
CA ARG A 20 4.63 5.49 -0.74
C ARG A 20 5.33 6.06 -1.98
N PRO A 21 6.63 6.45 -1.96
CA PRO A 21 7.27 6.97 -3.16
C PRO A 21 7.27 5.96 -4.31
N ALA A 22 7.61 4.70 -4.04
CA ALA A 22 7.56 3.63 -5.04
C ALA A 22 6.13 3.42 -5.58
N LEU A 23 5.12 3.44 -4.72
CA LEU A 23 3.72 3.34 -5.13
C LEU A 23 3.30 4.54 -5.99
N GLN A 24 3.71 5.76 -5.65
CA GLN A 24 3.42 6.99 -6.39
C GLN A 24 4.13 7.03 -7.75
N GLU A 25 5.35 6.51 -7.84
CA GLU A 25 6.05 6.29 -9.12
C GLU A 25 5.26 5.35 -10.05
N HIS A 26 4.60 4.34 -9.47
CA HIS A 26 3.69 3.45 -10.18
C HIS A 26 2.28 4.05 -10.40
N GLY A 27 2.05 5.31 -10.03
CA GLY A 27 0.75 5.99 -10.16
C GLY A 27 -0.30 5.49 -9.16
N GLY A 28 0.14 4.90 -8.05
CA GLY A 28 -0.66 4.46 -6.93
C GLY A 28 -0.37 5.21 -5.63
N ASP A 29 -1.16 4.93 -4.62
CA ASP A 29 -1.02 5.42 -3.26
C ASP A 29 -1.58 4.37 -2.30
N VAL A 30 -1.29 4.49 -1.02
CA VAL A 30 -1.76 3.56 0.00
C VAL A 30 -2.16 4.35 1.24
N GLU A 31 -3.33 4.01 1.76
CA GLU A 31 -3.92 4.60 2.94
C GLU A 31 -4.16 3.51 4.00
N LEU A 32 -3.71 3.78 5.22
CA LEU A 32 -3.95 2.88 6.34
C LEU A 32 -5.41 3.03 6.80
N VAL A 33 -6.19 1.96 6.73
CA VAL A 33 -7.59 1.94 7.18
C VAL A 33 -7.65 1.52 8.64
N GLU A 34 -6.99 0.42 8.97
CA GLU A 34 -7.01 -0.16 10.30
C GLU A 34 -5.70 -0.90 10.56
N ALA A 35 -5.26 -0.89 11.81
CA ALA A 35 -4.12 -1.67 12.27
C ALA A 35 -4.53 -2.34 13.59
N VAL A 36 -4.63 -3.67 13.57
CA VAL A 36 -5.01 -4.48 14.73
C VAL A 36 -3.75 -5.17 15.25
N GLU A 37 -3.16 -4.61 16.30
CA GLU A 37 -1.93 -5.12 16.91
C GLU A 37 -2.13 -6.52 17.51
N ALA A 38 -3.32 -6.79 18.07
CA ALA A 38 -3.65 -8.07 18.72
C ALA A 38 -3.50 -9.30 17.80
N ASP A 39 -3.80 -9.14 16.51
CA ASP A 39 -3.70 -10.19 15.49
C ASP A 39 -2.50 -9.97 14.55
N GLY A 40 -1.80 -8.84 14.67
CA GLY A 40 -0.76 -8.42 13.73
C GLY A 40 -1.30 -8.15 12.32
N VAL A 41 -2.60 -7.88 12.18
CA VAL A 41 -3.26 -7.67 10.89
C VAL A 41 -3.40 -6.18 10.60
N VAL A 42 -3.03 -5.78 9.40
CA VAL A 42 -3.13 -4.39 8.93
C VAL A 42 -4.02 -4.34 7.70
N GLN A 43 -5.08 -3.53 7.76
CA GLN A 43 -5.95 -3.25 6.64
C GLN A 43 -5.52 -1.95 5.96
N VAL A 44 -5.15 -2.06 4.69
CA VAL A 44 -4.77 -0.92 3.86
C VAL A 44 -5.67 -0.80 2.65
N ARG A 45 -5.90 0.44 2.21
CA ARG A 45 -6.59 0.76 0.97
C ARG A 45 -5.57 1.26 -0.03
N LEU A 46 -5.37 0.47 -1.08
CA LEU A 46 -4.59 0.89 -2.24
C LEU A 46 -5.45 1.85 -3.08
N GLN A 47 -4.96 3.06 -3.27
CA GLN A 47 -5.50 4.06 -4.19
C GLN A 47 -4.58 4.10 -5.42
N GLY A 48 -5.06 4.50 -6.60
CA GLY A 48 -4.17 4.52 -7.78
C GLY A 48 -4.77 4.19 -9.14
N ALA A 49 -4.00 4.53 -10.16
CA ALA A 49 -4.32 4.44 -11.58
C ALA A 49 -4.39 3.00 -12.13
N CYS A 50 -4.05 1.97 -11.34
CA CYS A 50 -4.23 0.57 -11.74
C CYS A 50 -5.70 0.13 -11.83
N LYS A 51 -6.67 1.02 -11.59
CA LYS A 51 -8.08 0.78 -11.96
C LYS A 51 -8.38 0.94 -13.46
N GLY A 52 -7.44 1.39 -14.31
CA GLY A 52 -7.82 1.60 -15.71
C GLY A 52 -6.75 2.04 -16.68
N CYS A 53 -5.51 1.53 -16.62
CA CYS A 53 -4.57 1.77 -17.71
C CYS A 53 -4.77 0.73 -18.84
N PRO A 54 -5.31 1.09 -20.01
CA PRO A 54 -5.58 0.16 -21.12
C PRO A 54 -4.33 -0.56 -21.67
N GLY A 55 -3.12 -0.10 -21.31
CA GLY A 55 -1.86 -0.75 -21.69
C GLY A 55 -1.62 -2.12 -21.04
N ALA A 56 -2.12 -2.37 -19.83
CA ALA A 56 -1.97 -3.68 -19.18
C ALA A 56 -2.80 -4.79 -19.85
N ARG A 57 -3.81 -4.43 -20.65
CA ARG A 57 -4.65 -5.38 -21.39
C ARG A 57 -4.04 -5.81 -22.73
N MET A 58 -3.04 -5.09 -23.26
CA MET A 58 -2.42 -5.46 -24.55
C MET A 58 -1.38 -6.57 -24.39
N THR A 59 -0.54 -6.55 -23.35
CA THR A 59 0.55 -7.53 -23.22
C THR A 59 0.05 -8.93 -22.82
N LEU A 60 -1.04 -9.03 -22.04
CA LEU A 60 -1.63 -10.32 -21.66
C LEU A 60 -2.37 -11.05 -22.80
N ARG A 61 -2.52 -10.44 -23.98
CA ARG A 61 -3.12 -11.08 -25.18
C ARG A 61 -2.11 -11.35 -26.32
N ALA A 62 -0.80 -11.41 -26.04
CA ALA A 62 0.20 -11.77 -27.06
C ALA A 62 0.67 -13.24 -26.98
N ASN A 63 -0.04 -14.10 -26.25
CA ASN A 63 0.30 -15.53 -26.09
C ASN A 63 -0.90 -16.48 -26.14
N SER A 64 -1.95 -16.15 -26.90
CA SER A 64 -2.97 -17.15 -27.24
C SER A 64 -3.53 -16.92 -28.64
N ALA A 65 -3.32 -17.94 -29.48
CA ALA A 65 -3.66 -18.10 -30.89
C ALA A 65 -2.68 -17.48 -31.90
#